data_AF-A0A7W7MGJ9-F1
#
_entry.id   AF-A0A7W7MGJ9-F1
#
_cell.length_a   1.000
_cell.length_b   1.000
_cell.length_c   1.000
_cell.angle_alpha   90.00
_cell.angle_beta   90.00
_cell.angle_gamma   90.00
#
_symmetry.space_group_name_H-M   'P 1'
#
loop_
_entity.id
_entity.type
_entity.pdbx_description
1 polymer ?
#
loop_
_entity_poly.entity_id
_entity_poly.type
_entity_poly.pdbx_seq_one_letter_code
_entity_poly.pdbx_strand_id
1 'polypeptide(L)'
;MRPLWLLTDEYSDDIPDPELSRPVGTCAEIDGLFADLPEPGLERFALVDCDPGPGLRARLGEVCLEAPPHDTWLRDVTVVGAADGRVELTGRVHTERHLRPEAEMPAVPVDGFRLSLPDDTTLARCRAVEGVYRPRPELEPPDVRLIGFRPEPWLRERLATWRPGRLRISASISGRAADGRELRTLEPGVFADVAAVRPSPLGPDLFDVDLDGGMTDPIPAAARTLWDDWLERRPSAPGTWHALDTAMRHEWLRLALAGHRHDSPDRPAGAVHRLDGRYVTDVNGFYCALGEAINGPGGYFGWNLDAVDDCLRGRWGATTPFRLEWSHFPVARTSLGGDEVDYLVGLLTEEDRVTVVPGG
;
A
#
# COMPACT_ATOMS: atom_id res chain seq x y z
N MET A 1 2.50 -21.50 -22.08
CA MET A 1 1.88 -20.42 -21.28
C MET A 1 2.98 -19.44 -20.88
N ARG A 2 2.80 -18.13 -21.05
CA ARG A 2 3.77 -17.16 -20.52
C ARG A 2 3.55 -17.06 -19.01
N PRO A 3 4.59 -17.14 -18.18
CA PRO A 3 4.42 -16.91 -16.75
C PRO A 3 4.00 -15.46 -16.53
N LEU A 4 2.99 -15.25 -15.69
CA LEU A 4 2.46 -13.93 -15.37
C LEU A 4 3.14 -13.34 -14.13
N TRP A 5 3.63 -14.17 -13.23
CA TRP A 5 4.18 -13.73 -11.95
C TRP A 5 5.64 -14.14 -11.79
N LEU A 6 6.44 -13.23 -11.23
CA LEU A 6 7.82 -13.42 -10.83
C LEU A 6 7.90 -13.33 -9.31
N LEU A 7 8.61 -14.28 -8.71
CA LEU A 7 8.95 -14.25 -7.29
C LEU A 7 10.44 -13.96 -7.15
N THR A 8 10.77 -12.98 -6.32
CA THR A 8 12.15 -12.52 -6.10
C THR A 8 12.46 -12.45 -4.62
N ASP A 9 13.53 -13.12 -4.20
CA ASP A 9 14.02 -13.08 -2.83
C ASP A 9 14.88 -11.83 -2.65
N GLU A 10 14.40 -10.93 -1.81
CA GLU A 10 15.06 -9.68 -1.42
C GLU A 10 15.37 -9.67 0.09
N TYR A 11 15.13 -10.79 0.79
CA TYR A 11 15.02 -10.85 2.25
C TYR A 11 15.96 -11.86 2.89
N SER A 12 16.59 -12.74 2.13
CA SER A 12 17.49 -13.76 2.68
C SER A 12 18.83 -13.19 3.13
N ASP A 13 19.23 -13.53 4.37
CA ASP A 13 20.55 -13.25 4.95
C ASP A 13 21.72 -13.93 4.18
N ASP A 14 21.42 -14.89 3.30
CA ASP A 14 22.41 -15.56 2.45
C ASP A 14 22.81 -14.72 1.21
N ILE A 15 22.23 -13.53 1.05
CA ILE A 15 22.58 -12.59 -0.01
C ILE A 15 23.77 -11.74 0.47
N PRO A 16 24.95 -11.81 -0.18
CA PRO A 16 26.15 -11.10 0.28
C PRO A 16 26.05 -9.57 0.20
N ASP A 17 25.02 -9.05 -0.47
CA ASP A 17 24.77 -7.63 -0.68
C ASP A 17 23.25 -7.39 -0.63
N PRO A 18 22.72 -6.56 0.27
CA PRO A 18 21.29 -6.24 0.34
C PRO A 18 20.74 -5.55 -0.93
N GLU A 19 21.58 -5.16 -1.89
CA GLU A 19 21.17 -4.70 -3.23
C GLU A 19 20.98 -5.85 -4.25
N LEU A 20 21.40 -7.08 -3.94
CA LEU A 20 21.32 -8.23 -4.84
C LEU A 20 20.03 -9.04 -4.64
N SER A 21 18.97 -8.66 -5.35
CA SER A 21 17.78 -9.50 -5.47
C SER A 21 18.08 -10.84 -6.17
N ARG A 22 17.50 -11.94 -5.67
CA ARG A 22 17.67 -13.29 -6.24
C ARG A 22 16.34 -13.83 -6.77
N PRO A 23 16.22 -14.11 -8.08
CA PRO A 23 15.03 -14.77 -8.60
C PRO A 23 14.79 -16.13 -7.92
N VAL A 24 13.56 -16.34 -7.49
CA VAL A 24 13.09 -17.61 -6.89
C VAL A 24 12.47 -18.49 -7.97
N GLY A 25 11.69 -17.87 -8.84
CA GLY A 25 11.10 -18.52 -10.00
C GLY A 25 9.94 -17.72 -10.56
N THR A 26 9.24 -18.32 -11.52
CA THR A 26 8.08 -17.70 -12.18
C THR A 26 6.89 -18.63 -12.12
N CYS A 27 5.68 -18.11 -11.99
CA CYS A 27 4.46 -18.93 -12.03
C CYS A 27 3.44 -18.37 -13.03
N ALA A 28 2.53 -19.25 -13.46
CA ALA A 28 1.41 -18.85 -14.31
C ALA A 28 0.35 -18.10 -13.49
N GLU A 29 0.12 -18.50 -12.24
CA GLU A 29 -0.84 -17.88 -11.34
C GLU A 29 -0.38 -18.06 -9.88
N ILE A 30 -0.81 -17.14 -9.01
CA ILE A 30 -0.70 -17.27 -7.55
C ILE A 30 -2.12 -17.27 -7.00
N ASP A 31 -2.63 -18.45 -6.65
CA ASP A 31 -3.89 -18.57 -5.94
C ASP A 31 -3.75 -17.92 -4.55
N GLY A 32 -4.77 -17.21 -4.10
CA GLY A 32 -4.75 -16.43 -2.85
C GLY A 32 -4.11 -15.04 -2.94
N LEU A 33 -3.48 -14.67 -4.07
CA LEU A 33 -2.93 -13.30 -4.25
C LEU A 33 -4.02 -12.23 -4.33
N PHE A 34 -5.16 -12.57 -4.95
CA PHE A 34 -6.32 -11.70 -5.05
C PHE A 34 -7.44 -12.24 -4.17
N ALA A 35 -7.69 -11.58 -3.04
CA ALA A 35 -8.69 -12.01 -2.08
C ALA A 35 -9.14 -10.82 -1.23
N ASP A 36 -10.37 -10.88 -0.74
CA ASP A 36 -10.88 -9.92 0.23
C ASP A 36 -10.73 -10.53 1.62
N LEU A 37 -9.89 -9.91 2.46
CA LEU A 37 -9.88 -10.20 3.88
C LEU A 37 -11.09 -9.51 4.54
N PRO A 38 -11.77 -10.17 5.50
CA PRO A 38 -12.84 -9.54 6.23
C PRO A 38 -12.31 -8.32 6.99
N GLU A 39 -12.98 -7.18 6.82
CA GLU A 39 -12.60 -5.98 7.55
C GLU A 39 -12.74 -6.20 9.07
N PRO A 40 -11.71 -5.86 9.85
CA PRO A 40 -11.83 -5.77 11.30
C PRO A 40 -13.02 -4.92 11.70
N GLY A 41 -13.86 -5.43 12.59
CA GLY A 41 -15.03 -4.69 13.08
C GLY A 41 -14.65 -3.40 13.80
N LEU A 42 -15.57 -2.44 13.85
CA LEU A 42 -15.38 -1.24 14.65
C LEU A 42 -15.36 -1.61 16.14
N GLU A 43 -14.29 -1.21 16.84
CA GLU A 43 -14.06 -1.46 18.24
C GLU A 43 -14.01 -0.14 19.03
N ARG A 44 -14.09 -0.26 20.37
CA ARG A 44 -13.88 0.85 21.30
C ARG A 44 -12.57 0.68 22.04
N PHE A 45 -11.83 1.77 22.15
CA PHE A 45 -10.56 1.85 22.85
C PHE A 45 -10.58 3.02 23.82
N ALA A 46 -9.72 2.97 24.82
CA ALA A 46 -9.50 4.13 25.67
C ALA A 46 -8.01 4.35 25.88
N LEU A 47 -7.61 5.61 25.76
CA LEU A 47 -6.30 6.09 26.15
C LEU A 47 -6.43 6.72 27.55
N VAL A 48 -5.52 6.40 28.46
CA VAL A 48 -5.61 6.71 29.88
C VAL A 48 -4.39 7.53 30.34
N ASP A 49 -4.64 8.47 31.25
CA ASP A 49 -3.67 9.48 31.72
C ASP A 49 -3.02 10.20 30.53
N CYS A 50 -3.85 10.72 29.64
CA CYS A 50 -3.44 11.36 28.41
C CYS A 50 -3.23 12.86 28.55
N ASP A 51 -2.20 13.34 27.89
CA ASP A 51 -1.98 14.74 27.55
C ASP A 51 -2.31 14.94 26.05
N PRO A 52 -3.54 15.40 25.72
CA PRO A 52 -3.95 15.59 24.33
C PRO A 52 -3.31 16.84 23.72
N GLY A 53 -2.70 16.67 22.55
CA GLY A 53 -2.15 17.75 21.74
C GLY A 53 -3.23 18.51 20.95
N PRO A 54 -2.88 19.65 20.35
CA PRO A 54 -3.82 20.50 19.61
C PRO A 54 -4.41 19.83 18.35
N GLY A 55 -3.78 18.76 17.86
CA GLY A 55 -4.25 18.00 16.70
C GLY A 55 -5.37 16.99 16.99
N LEU A 56 -5.72 16.75 18.26
CA LEU A 56 -6.74 15.77 18.64
C LEU A 56 -8.15 16.27 18.31
N ARG A 57 -8.62 15.95 17.10
CA ARG A 57 -9.94 16.33 16.56
C ARG A 57 -10.94 15.18 16.59
N ALA A 58 -12.22 15.48 16.34
CA ALA A 58 -13.30 14.48 16.40
C ALA A 58 -13.09 13.28 15.45
N ARG A 59 -12.55 13.50 14.25
CA ARG A 59 -12.24 12.44 13.27
C ARG A 59 -10.76 12.46 12.94
N LEU A 60 -10.07 11.39 13.28
CA LEU A 60 -8.63 11.26 13.09
C LEU A 60 -8.31 10.50 11.80
N GLY A 61 -9.13 9.51 11.42
CA GLY A 61 -8.88 8.67 10.25
C GLY A 61 -7.89 7.56 10.62
N GLU A 62 -6.75 7.51 9.95
CA GLU A 62 -5.66 6.59 10.30
C GLU A 62 -4.71 7.22 11.31
N VAL A 63 -4.35 6.46 12.34
CA VAL A 63 -3.43 6.87 13.39
C VAL A 63 -2.53 5.70 13.79
N CYS A 64 -1.32 6.01 14.20
CA CYS A 64 -0.40 5.06 14.78
C CYS A 64 -0.44 5.16 16.31
N LEU A 65 -0.53 4.03 16.99
CA LEU A 65 -0.29 3.90 18.42
C LEU A 65 1.09 3.29 18.62
N GLU A 66 2.03 4.12 19.01
CA GLU A 66 3.42 3.74 19.14
C GLU A 66 3.70 3.17 20.54
N ALA A 67 4.34 1.99 20.55
CA ALA A 67 4.66 1.24 21.75
C ALA A 67 5.84 0.31 21.48
N PRO A 68 7.10 0.73 21.71
CA PRO A 68 8.26 -0.10 21.44
C PRO A 68 8.14 -1.48 22.13
N PRO A 69 8.44 -2.59 21.42
CA PRO A 69 9.02 -2.66 20.08
C PRO A 69 8.01 -2.70 18.91
N HIS A 70 6.70 -2.61 19.17
CA HIS A 70 5.66 -2.84 18.15
C HIS A 70 4.58 -1.77 18.16
N ASP A 71 4.63 -0.92 17.15
CA ASP A 71 3.58 0.05 16.88
C ASP A 71 2.30 -0.63 16.38
N THR A 72 1.17 0.05 16.50
CA THR A 72 -0.13 -0.47 16.07
C THR A 72 -0.92 0.59 15.35
N TRP A 73 -1.25 0.32 14.10
CA TRP A 73 -2.10 1.20 13.31
C TRP A 73 -3.58 0.96 13.63
N LEU A 74 -4.31 2.06 13.74
CA LEU A 74 -5.76 2.09 13.89
C LEU A 74 -6.34 2.90 12.72
N ARG A 75 -7.41 2.39 12.12
CA ARG A 75 -8.13 3.01 11.00
C ARG A 75 -9.53 3.45 11.42
N ASP A 76 -10.13 4.35 10.63
CA ASP A 76 -11.45 4.93 10.89
C ASP A 76 -11.61 5.53 12.31
N VAL A 77 -10.54 6.06 12.86
CA VAL A 77 -10.51 6.51 14.25
C VAL A 77 -11.32 7.78 14.43
N THR A 78 -12.25 7.72 15.37
CA THR A 78 -13.11 8.83 15.81
C THR A 78 -12.98 8.98 17.33
N VAL A 79 -12.79 10.21 17.79
CA VAL A 79 -12.83 10.56 19.22
C VAL A 79 -14.28 10.66 19.66
N VAL A 80 -14.69 9.78 20.57
CA VAL A 80 -16.05 9.73 21.12
C VAL A 80 -16.19 10.66 22.33
N GLY A 81 -15.12 10.82 23.10
CA GLY A 81 -15.09 11.70 24.26
C GLY A 81 -13.67 11.90 24.78
N ALA A 82 -13.42 13.05 25.39
CA ALA A 82 -12.16 13.35 26.07
C ALA A 82 -12.45 14.14 27.35
N ALA A 83 -12.20 13.53 28.51
CA ALA A 83 -12.43 14.14 29.82
C ALA A 83 -11.50 13.52 30.87
N ASP A 84 -11.06 14.32 31.84
CA ASP A 84 -10.29 13.87 33.01
C ASP A 84 -9.06 12.99 32.68
N GLY A 85 -8.32 13.36 31.63
CA GLY A 85 -7.14 12.61 31.18
C GLY A 85 -7.47 11.27 30.49
N ARG A 86 -8.73 11.00 30.16
CA ARG A 86 -9.16 9.83 29.39
C ARG A 86 -9.68 10.25 28.03
N VAL A 87 -9.22 9.58 26.98
CA VAL A 87 -9.69 9.77 25.59
C VAL A 87 -10.33 8.47 25.11
N GLU A 88 -11.62 8.50 24.79
CA GLU A 88 -12.37 7.38 24.24
C GLU A 88 -12.40 7.45 22.72
N LEU A 89 -12.02 6.35 22.09
CA LEU A 89 -11.92 6.22 20.65
C LEU A 89 -12.80 5.08 20.16
N THR A 90 -13.37 5.26 18.96
CA THR A 90 -13.83 4.14 18.14
C THR A 90 -12.93 4.05 16.92
N GLY A 91 -12.57 2.84 16.51
CA GLY A 91 -11.76 2.61 15.33
C GLY A 91 -11.61 1.13 15.03
N ARG A 92 -10.81 0.80 14.03
CA ARG A 92 -10.51 -0.58 13.62
C ARG A 92 -9.02 -0.82 13.82
N VAL A 93 -8.65 -1.93 14.44
CA VAL A 93 -7.22 -2.30 14.48
C VAL A 93 -6.79 -2.79 13.10
N HIS A 94 -5.55 -2.50 12.71
CA HIS A 94 -4.96 -3.03 11.49
C HIS A 94 -5.04 -4.57 11.43
N THR A 95 -5.24 -5.12 10.23
CA THR A 95 -5.43 -6.56 9.98
C THR A 95 -4.26 -7.41 10.48
N GLU A 96 -3.03 -6.88 10.46
CA GLU A 96 -1.85 -7.54 11.02
C GLU A 96 -2.03 -8.02 12.47
N ARG A 97 -2.76 -7.28 13.32
CA ARG A 97 -3.02 -7.69 14.71
C ARG A 97 -4.01 -8.84 14.82
N HIS A 98 -4.82 -9.09 13.79
CA HIS A 98 -5.67 -10.27 13.69
C HIS A 98 -4.93 -11.47 13.10
N LEU A 99 -3.94 -11.23 12.24
CA LEU A 99 -3.11 -12.26 11.60
C LEU A 99 -1.95 -12.72 12.50
N ARG A 100 -1.57 -11.90 13.49
CA ARG A 100 -0.53 -12.22 14.49
C ARG A 100 -1.05 -11.98 15.91
N PRO A 101 -2.04 -12.77 16.39
CA PRO A 101 -2.63 -12.58 17.72
C PRO A 101 -1.62 -12.82 18.86
N GLU A 102 -0.54 -13.55 18.58
CA GLU A 102 0.54 -13.85 19.51
C GLU A 102 1.65 -12.78 19.54
N ALA A 103 1.62 -11.76 18.66
CA ALA A 103 2.57 -10.65 18.71
C ALA A 103 2.49 -10.00 20.09
N GLU A 104 3.58 -10.08 20.85
CA GLU A 104 3.62 -9.84 22.29
C GLU A 104 2.87 -8.56 22.68
N MET A 105 2.08 -8.63 23.75
CA MET A 105 1.58 -7.42 24.39
C MET A 105 2.81 -6.59 24.78
N PRO A 106 2.97 -5.35 24.29
CA PRO A 106 4.11 -4.55 24.69
C PRO A 106 4.07 -4.41 26.21
N ALA A 107 5.20 -4.66 26.87
CA ALA A 107 5.36 -4.16 28.23
C ALA A 107 5.07 -2.66 28.19
N VAL A 108 4.33 -2.14 29.17
CA VAL A 108 3.99 -0.70 29.20
C VAL A 108 5.28 0.10 29.00
N PRO A 109 5.41 0.86 27.89
CA PRO A 109 6.67 1.53 27.59
C PRO A 109 7.02 2.51 28.71
N VAL A 110 8.32 2.68 28.99
CA VAL A 110 8.80 3.59 30.05
C VAL A 110 8.27 5.01 29.85
N ASP A 111 8.18 5.44 28.58
CA ASP A 111 7.70 6.78 28.19
C ASP A 111 6.18 6.82 27.90
N GLY A 112 5.46 5.73 28.17
CA GLY A 112 4.06 5.58 27.81
C GLY A 112 3.82 5.37 26.31
N PHE A 113 2.57 5.54 25.90
CA PHE A 113 2.11 5.39 24.52
C PHE A 113 2.02 6.75 23.83
N ARG A 114 2.36 6.78 22.55
CA ARG A 114 2.20 7.97 21.69
C ARG A 114 1.16 7.68 20.61
N LEU A 115 0.13 8.51 20.53
CA LEU A 115 -0.78 8.50 19.39
C LEU A 115 -0.28 9.53 18.38
N SER A 116 -0.06 9.11 17.14
CA SER A 116 0.44 9.95 16.06
C SER A 116 -0.38 9.79 14.78
N LEU A 117 -0.32 10.80 13.92
CA LEU A 117 -0.75 10.71 12.53
C LEU A 117 0.33 10.01 11.69
N PRO A 118 0.03 9.58 10.44
CA PRO A 118 1.02 8.96 9.56
C PRO A 118 2.28 9.79 9.29
N ASP A 119 2.20 11.11 9.46
CA ASP A 119 3.32 12.07 9.32
C ASP A 119 4.13 12.28 10.61
N ASP A 120 4.03 11.34 11.56
CA ASP A 120 4.62 11.40 12.91
C ASP A 120 4.10 12.54 13.81
N THR A 121 3.12 13.32 13.36
CA THR A 121 2.52 14.39 14.18
C THR A 121 1.87 13.78 15.42
N THR A 122 2.38 14.16 16.59
CA THR A 122 1.89 13.63 17.87
C THR A 122 0.54 14.25 18.23
N LEU A 123 -0.48 13.41 18.36
CA LEU A 123 -1.84 13.77 18.74
C LEU A 123 -2.08 13.70 20.25
N ALA A 124 -1.48 12.71 20.92
CA ALA A 124 -1.58 12.55 22.37
C ALA A 124 -0.43 11.70 22.92
N ARG A 125 -0.07 11.94 24.18
CA ARG A 125 0.81 11.05 24.96
C ARG A 125 0.04 10.50 26.15
N CYS A 126 0.09 9.20 26.37
CA CYS A 126 -0.78 8.53 27.36
C CYS A 126 0.02 7.51 28.16
N ARG A 127 -0.30 7.34 29.45
CA ARG A 127 0.40 6.32 30.26
C ARG A 127 -0.03 4.90 29.92
N ALA A 128 -1.29 4.71 29.54
CA ALA A 128 -1.84 3.40 29.28
C ALA A 128 -2.90 3.42 28.17
N VAL A 129 -3.14 2.23 27.60
CA VAL A 129 -4.16 1.99 26.58
C VAL A 129 -4.98 0.76 26.95
N GLU A 130 -6.29 0.88 26.84
CA GLU A 130 -7.26 -0.17 27.07
C GLU A 130 -7.92 -0.61 25.76
N GLY A 131 -8.10 -1.92 25.59
CA GLY A 131 -8.85 -2.52 24.47
C GLY A 131 -8.05 -2.76 23.19
N VAL A 132 -6.93 -2.04 22.97
CA VAL A 132 -6.08 -2.24 21.78
C VAL A 132 -5.30 -3.55 21.87
N TYR A 133 -4.58 -3.79 22.97
CA TYR A 133 -3.77 -5.00 23.17
C TYR A 133 -4.56 -6.08 23.89
N ARG A 134 -5.24 -6.94 23.13
CA ARG A 134 -5.98 -8.11 23.63
C ARG A 134 -6.04 -9.19 22.56
N PRO A 135 -6.21 -10.47 22.93
CA PRO A 135 -6.48 -11.53 21.97
C PRO A 135 -7.74 -11.20 21.15
N ARG A 136 -7.65 -11.39 19.83
CA ARG A 136 -8.76 -11.27 18.88
C ARG A 136 -8.95 -12.61 18.17
N PRO A 137 -10.15 -12.89 17.63
CA PRO A 137 -10.31 -14.01 16.71
C PRO A 137 -9.28 -13.88 15.59
N GLU A 138 -8.51 -14.95 15.41
CA GLU A 138 -7.54 -15.04 14.33
C GLU A 138 -8.28 -14.93 13.00
N LEU A 139 -7.80 -14.05 12.13
CA LEU A 139 -8.24 -14.04 10.75
C LEU A 139 -7.42 -15.07 10.02
N GLU A 140 -8.08 -16.04 9.38
CA GLU A 140 -7.38 -17.00 8.53
C GLU A 140 -7.11 -16.34 7.16
N PRO A 141 -5.83 -16.07 6.82
CA PRO A 141 -5.49 -15.57 5.49
C PRO A 141 -5.81 -16.65 4.43
N PRO A 142 -6.09 -16.27 3.17
CA PRO A 142 -6.33 -17.22 2.11
C PRO A 142 -5.08 -18.08 1.88
N ASP A 143 -5.29 -19.37 1.64
CA ASP A 143 -4.22 -20.30 1.25
C ASP A 143 -3.50 -19.79 0.00
N VAL A 144 -2.19 -19.99 -0.05
CA VAL A 144 -1.36 -19.58 -1.20
C VAL A 144 -0.89 -20.79 -1.97
N ARG A 145 -1.17 -20.79 -3.28
CA ARG A 145 -0.65 -21.80 -4.21
C ARG A 145 0.03 -21.14 -5.40
N LEU A 146 1.30 -21.49 -5.62
CA LEU A 146 2.00 -21.16 -6.86
C LEU A 146 1.61 -22.18 -7.93
N ILE A 147 0.91 -21.75 -8.97
CA ILE A 147 0.40 -22.62 -10.05
C ILE A 147 1.31 -22.52 -11.27
N GLY A 148 1.73 -23.68 -11.79
CA GLY A 148 2.66 -23.72 -12.93
C GLY A 148 4.00 -23.07 -12.63
N PHE A 149 4.47 -23.20 -11.39
CA PHE A 149 5.71 -22.62 -10.90
C PHE A 149 6.92 -23.29 -11.54
N ARG A 150 7.73 -22.46 -12.20
CA ARG A 150 9.07 -22.78 -12.69
C ARG A 150 10.09 -22.23 -11.70
N PRO A 151 10.64 -23.06 -10.80
CA PRO A 151 11.70 -22.63 -9.90
C PRO A 151 13.00 -22.38 -10.67
N GLU A 152 13.80 -21.45 -10.15
CA GLU A 152 15.20 -21.31 -10.52
C GLU A 152 16.01 -22.57 -10.17
N PRO A 153 17.15 -22.85 -10.84
CA PRO A 153 17.89 -24.09 -10.69
C PRO A 153 18.20 -24.48 -9.23
N TRP A 154 18.57 -23.49 -8.42
CA TRP A 154 18.91 -23.68 -7.00
C TRP A 154 17.71 -24.18 -6.16
N LEU A 155 16.50 -23.73 -6.48
CA LEU A 155 15.29 -24.11 -5.77
C LEU A 155 14.71 -25.40 -6.34
N ARG A 156 14.91 -25.65 -7.63
CA ARG A 156 14.43 -26.85 -8.32
C ARG A 156 14.93 -28.13 -7.67
N GLU A 157 16.22 -28.21 -7.34
CA GLU A 157 16.81 -29.39 -6.69
C GLU A 157 16.25 -29.61 -5.27
N ARG A 158 16.01 -28.51 -4.54
CA ARG A 158 15.41 -28.54 -3.21
C ARG A 158 13.95 -28.99 -3.25
N LEU A 159 13.18 -28.53 -4.24
CA LEU A 159 11.79 -28.95 -4.45
C LEU A 159 11.70 -30.42 -4.89
N ALA A 160 12.58 -30.87 -5.79
CA ALA A 160 12.60 -32.26 -6.26
C ALA A 160 12.90 -33.26 -5.14
N THR A 161 13.62 -32.85 -4.10
CA THR A 161 13.98 -33.68 -2.95
C THR A 161 13.20 -33.30 -1.67
N TRP A 162 12.21 -32.42 -1.79
CA TRP A 162 11.50 -31.84 -0.65
C TRP A 162 10.85 -32.89 0.25
N ARG A 163 10.78 -32.54 1.53
CA ARG A 163 10.09 -33.24 2.61
C ARG A 163 9.41 -32.17 3.49
N PRO A 164 8.27 -32.48 4.13
CA PRO A 164 7.58 -31.54 5.02
C PRO A 164 8.51 -30.87 6.04
N GLY A 165 8.37 -29.56 6.23
CA GLY A 165 9.06 -28.77 7.27
C GLY A 165 10.53 -28.43 7.01
N ARG A 166 10.99 -28.36 5.76
CA ARG A 166 12.43 -28.12 5.43
C ARG A 166 12.71 -27.04 4.38
N LEU A 167 11.70 -26.34 3.88
CA LEU A 167 11.89 -25.37 2.80
C LEU A 167 10.93 -24.21 2.99
N ARG A 168 11.49 -23.02 3.18
CA ARG A 168 10.78 -21.75 3.19
C ARG A 168 10.99 -21.02 1.87
N ILE A 169 9.95 -20.34 1.40
CA ILE A 169 10.03 -19.35 0.32
C ILE A 169 9.75 -17.98 0.95
N SER A 170 10.72 -17.07 0.79
CA SER A 170 10.61 -15.65 1.13
C SER A 170 10.82 -14.86 -0.16
N ALA A 171 9.79 -14.17 -0.64
CA ALA A 171 9.84 -13.50 -1.93
C ALA A 171 8.86 -12.33 -2.04
N SER A 172 9.31 -11.23 -2.65
CA SER A 172 8.43 -10.23 -3.24
C SER A 172 7.75 -10.79 -4.50
N ILE A 173 6.60 -10.22 -4.86
CA ILE A 173 5.84 -10.62 -6.04
C ILE A 173 5.87 -9.49 -7.08
N SER A 174 6.04 -9.85 -8.34
CA SER A 174 5.95 -8.91 -9.46
C SER A 174 5.13 -9.51 -10.59
N GLY A 175 4.21 -8.74 -11.15
CA GLY A 175 3.52 -9.11 -12.38
C GLY A 175 4.36 -8.80 -13.61
N ARG A 176 4.45 -9.71 -14.58
CA ARG A 176 5.19 -9.51 -15.84
C ARG A 176 4.23 -9.07 -16.94
N ALA A 177 4.28 -7.80 -17.28
CA ALA A 177 3.48 -7.24 -18.36
C ALA A 177 3.89 -7.79 -19.74
N ALA A 178 2.99 -7.74 -20.71
CA ALA A 178 3.19 -8.26 -22.06
C ALA A 178 4.31 -7.55 -22.82
N ASP A 179 4.59 -6.29 -22.45
CA ASP A 179 5.70 -5.48 -22.98
C ASP A 179 7.04 -5.75 -22.26
N GLY A 180 7.07 -6.69 -21.32
CA GLY A 180 8.27 -7.12 -20.61
C GLY A 180 8.55 -6.37 -19.31
N ARG A 181 7.79 -5.31 -18.99
CA ARG A 181 7.92 -4.61 -17.70
C ARG A 181 7.50 -5.50 -16.54
N GLU A 182 8.10 -5.24 -15.39
CA GLU A 182 7.76 -5.89 -14.13
C GLU A 182 7.01 -4.87 -13.27
N LEU A 183 5.79 -5.23 -12.88
CA LEU A 183 4.90 -4.44 -12.03
C LEU A 183 4.99 -5.03 -10.62
N ARG A 184 5.87 -4.45 -9.80
CA ARG A 184 6.11 -4.89 -8.42
C ARG A 184 4.87 -4.68 -7.55
N THR A 185 4.50 -5.67 -6.75
CA THR A 185 3.52 -5.52 -5.68
C THR A 185 4.21 -4.85 -4.49
N LEU A 186 3.57 -3.86 -3.87
CA LEU A 186 4.23 -3.06 -2.82
C LEU A 186 4.16 -3.70 -1.44
N GLU A 187 3.12 -4.49 -1.17
CA GLU A 187 2.86 -5.13 0.13
C GLU A 187 2.78 -6.66 0.03
N PRO A 188 2.07 -7.27 -0.96
CA PRO A 188 2.00 -8.71 -1.03
C PRO A 188 3.38 -9.32 -1.30
N GLY A 189 3.78 -10.22 -0.41
CA GLY A 189 4.93 -11.10 -0.58
C GLY A 189 4.59 -12.50 -0.05
N VAL A 190 5.37 -13.48 -0.46
CA VAL A 190 5.28 -14.85 0.03
C VAL A 190 6.34 -15.04 1.10
N PHE A 191 5.93 -15.39 2.32
CA PHE A 191 6.85 -15.63 3.45
C PHE A 191 6.48 -16.91 4.20
N ALA A 192 6.49 -18.04 3.49
CA ALA A 192 5.78 -19.25 3.88
C ALA A 192 6.64 -20.50 3.76
N ASP A 193 6.36 -21.50 4.59
CA ASP A 193 6.92 -22.84 4.44
C ASP A 193 6.20 -23.58 3.32
N VAL A 194 6.94 -24.41 2.58
CA VAL A 194 6.37 -25.26 1.56
C VAL A 194 5.62 -26.40 2.24
N ALA A 195 4.30 -26.43 2.00
CA ALA A 195 3.36 -27.39 2.56
C ALA A 195 3.24 -28.65 1.68
N ALA A 196 3.25 -28.47 0.36
CA ALA A 196 3.18 -29.55 -0.61
C ALA A 196 3.77 -29.14 -1.97
N VAL A 197 4.30 -30.13 -2.69
CA VAL A 197 4.86 -29.97 -4.03
C VAL A 197 4.30 -31.06 -4.94
N ARG A 198 3.75 -30.67 -6.09
CA ARG A 198 3.22 -31.59 -7.10
C ARG A 198 3.67 -31.18 -8.51
N PRO A 199 3.83 -32.12 -9.45
CA PRO A 199 3.97 -31.76 -10.86
C PRO A 199 2.74 -31.00 -11.35
N SER A 200 2.95 -29.90 -12.07
CA SER A 200 1.87 -29.08 -12.60
C SER A 200 1.30 -29.68 -13.90
N PRO A 201 -0.02 -29.66 -14.11
CA PRO A 201 -0.63 -30.06 -15.38
C PRO A 201 -0.29 -29.09 -16.53
N LEU A 202 0.25 -27.91 -16.24
CA LEU A 202 0.54 -26.86 -17.23
C LEU A 202 1.80 -27.14 -18.07
N GLY A 203 2.61 -28.13 -17.71
CA GLY A 203 3.74 -28.57 -18.52
C GLY A 203 4.81 -29.34 -17.76
N PRO A 204 5.75 -29.96 -18.48
CA PRO A 204 6.91 -30.60 -17.87
C PRO A 204 7.77 -29.56 -17.13
N ASP A 205 8.45 -30.01 -16.07
CA ASP A 205 9.33 -29.19 -15.21
C ASP A 205 8.66 -28.01 -14.51
N LEU A 206 7.31 -28.00 -14.45
CA LEU A 206 6.52 -27.06 -13.67
C LEU A 206 5.95 -27.76 -12.44
N PHE A 207 5.79 -27.00 -11.36
CA PHE A 207 5.25 -27.48 -10.09
C PHE A 207 4.03 -26.66 -9.69
N ASP A 208 3.07 -27.31 -9.05
CA ASP A 208 2.08 -26.63 -8.23
C ASP A 208 2.54 -26.76 -6.77
N VAL A 209 2.74 -25.63 -6.10
CA VAL A 209 3.35 -25.57 -4.76
C VAL A 209 2.37 -24.92 -3.79
N ASP A 210 1.95 -25.65 -2.76
CA ASP A 210 1.16 -25.11 -1.65
C ASP A 210 2.09 -24.54 -0.59
N LEU A 211 1.69 -23.42 0.00
CA LEU A 211 2.45 -22.68 0.99
C LEU A 211 1.64 -22.50 2.27
N ASP A 212 2.25 -22.78 3.42
CA ASP A 212 1.65 -22.64 4.74
C ASP A 212 1.69 -21.17 5.23
N GLY A 213 0.66 -20.73 5.95
CA GLY A 213 0.61 -19.40 6.56
C GLY A 213 -0.17 -18.34 5.78
N GLY A 214 -0.62 -18.66 4.55
CA GLY A 214 -1.52 -17.84 3.74
C GLY A 214 -0.96 -16.48 3.28
N MET A 215 -1.79 -15.72 2.55
CA MET A 215 -1.46 -14.36 2.10
C MET A 215 -1.95 -13.34 3.14
N THR A 216 -1.03 -12.70 3.86
CA THR A 216 -1.39 -11.74 4.92
C THR A 216 -1.94 -10.42 4.38
N ASP A 217 -1.46 -10.01 3.22
CA ASP A 217 -1.82 -8.73 2.58
C ASP A 217 -2.20 -8.97 1.11
N PRO A 218 -3.29 -9.70 0.85
CA PRO A 218 -3.74 -9.98 -0.50
C PRO A 218 -4.20 -8.69 -1.17
N ILE A 219 -4.04 -8.65 -2.49
CA ILE A 219 -4.61 -7.59 -3.31
C ILE A 219 -6.13 -7.77 -3.29
N PRO A 220 -6.94 -6.70 -3.15
CA PRO A 220 -8.40 -6.80 -3.19
C PRO A 220 -8.88 -7.60 -4.41
N ALA A 221 -9.86 -8.48 -4.21
CA ALA A 221 -10.30 -9.39 -5.28
C ALA A 221 -10.81 -8.62 -6.51
N ALA A 222 -11.48 -7.49 -6.28
CA ALA A 222 -11.99 -6.60 -7.32
C ALA A 222 -10.87 -5.98 -8.19
N ALA A 223 -9.64 -5.88 -7.70
CA ALA A 223 -8.52 -5.33 -8.46
C ALA A 223 -7.98 -6.32 -9.52
N ARG A 224 -8.45 -7.57 -9.54
CA ARG A 224 -7.99 -8.58 -10.50
C ARG A 224 -8.08 -8.10 -11.95
N THR A 225 -9.24 -7.57 -12.36
CA THR A 225 -9.44 -7.06 -13.72
C THR A 225 -8.52 -5.89 -14.02
N LEU A 226 -8.29 -5.02 -13.04
CA LEU A 226 -7.36 -3.90 -13.19
C LEU A 226 -5.92 -4.40 -13.42
N TRP A 227 -5.47 -5.40 -12.66
CA TRP A 227 -4.16 -6.02 -12.86
C TRP A 227 -4.05 -6.71 -14.22
N ASP A 228 -5.05 -7.50 -14.63
CA ASP A 228 -5.06 -8.17 -15.94
C ASP A 228 -4.93 -7.16 -17.08
N ASP A 229 -5.69 -6.05 -17.03
CA ASP A 229 -5.63 -4.98 -18.03
C ASP A 229 -4.22 -4.36 -18.11
N TRP A 230 -3.62 -4.05 -16.97
CA TRP A 230 -2.27 -3.43 -16.92
C TRP A 230 -1.15 -4.38 -17.34
N LEU A 231 -1.28 -5.67 -17.00
CA LEU A 231 -0.37 -6.71 -17.45
C LEU A 231 -0.48 -6.95 -18.95
N GLU A 232 -1.68 -6.83 -19.54
CA GLU A 232 -1.82 -6.85 -20.99
C GLU A 232 -1.22 -5.59 -21.63
N ARG A 233 -1.59 -4.41 -21.10
CA ARG A 233 -1.23 -3.12 -21.69
C ARG A 233 -1.42 -1.98 -20.70
N ARG A 234 -0.42 -1.10 -20.61
CA ARG A 234 -0.57 0.16 -19.87
C ARG A 234 -1.77 0.97 -20.40
N PRO A 235 -2.49 1.69 -19.51
CA PRO A 235 -3.43 2.72 -19.95
C PRO A 235 -2.82 3.65 -20.99
N SER A 236 -3.48 3.76 -22.14
CA SER A 236 -3.09 4.65 -23.24
C SER A 236 -4.00 5.87 -23.37
N ALA A 237 -5.08 5.92 -22.60
CA ALA A 237 -6.04 7.01 -22.54
C ALA A 237 -6.23 7.43 -21.07
N PRO A 238 -6.41 8.74 -20.79
CA PRO A 238 -6.60 9.22 -19.44
C PRO A 238 -7.95 8.75 -18.87
N GLY A 239 -8.07 8.73 -17.55
CA GLY A 239 -9.34 8.54 -16.87
C GLY A 239 -9.79 7.09 -16.71
N THR A 240 -8.87 6.13 -16.85
CA THR A 240 -9.16 4.71 -16.55
C THR A 240 -9.56 4.48 -15.08
N TRP A 241 -9.22 5.42 -14.19
CA TRP A 241 -9.58 5.43 -12.78
C TRP A 241 -10.93 6.08 -12.46
N HIS A 242 -11.57 6.78 -13.41
CA HIS A 242 -12.76 7.61 -13.13
C HIS A 242 -13.93 6.83 -12.52
N ALA A 243 -14.19 5.63 -13.06
CA ALA A 243 -15.29 4.77 -12.65
C ALA A 243 -14.97 3.89 -11.43
N LEU A 244 -13.70 3.89 -10.99
CA LEU A 244 -13.26 3.14 -9.82
C LEU A 244 -13.73 3.84 -8.54
N ASP A 245 -14.06 3.07 -7.52
CA ASP A 245 -14.28 3.59 -6.16
C ASP A 245 -12.95 3.97 -5.49
N THR A 246 -13.02 4.50 -4.27
CA THR A 246 -11.85 4.98 -3.53
C THR A 246 -10.79 3.90 -3.32
N ALA A 247 -11.20 2.65 -3.04
CA ALA A 247 -10.27 1.53 -2.81
C ALA A 247 -9.59 1.12 -4.13
N MET A 248 -10.35 1.00 -5.21
CA MET A 248 -9.79 0.65 -6.53
C MET A 248 -8.95 1.78 -7.14
N ARG A 249 -9.22 3.05 -6.80
CA ARG A 249 -8.32 4.17 -7.15
C ARG A 249 -6.97 4.06 -6.43
N HIS A 250 -6.95 3.57 -5.18
CA HIS A 250 -5.70 3.29 -4.49
C HIS A 250 -4.89 2.19 -5.20
N GLU A 251 -5.54 1.09 -5.60
CA GLU A 251 -4.90 0.03 -6.38
C GLU A 251 -4.41 0.52 -7.76
N TRP A 252 -5.16 1.42 -8.39
CA TRP A 252 -4.72 2.08 -9.62
C TRP A 252 -3.44 2.90 -9.40
N LEU A 253 -3.33 3.62 -8.27
CA LEU A 253 -2.11 4.37 -7.91
C LEU A 253 -0.92 3.45 -7.67
N ARG A 254 -1.14 2.29 -7.02
CA ARG A 254 -0.10 1.25 -6.83
C ARG A 254 0.45 0.75 -8.17
N LEU A 255 -0.44 0.46 -9.12
CA LEU A 255 -0.05 0.07 -10.48
C LEU A 255 0.62 1.21 -11.25
N ALA A 256 0.17 2.45 -11.07
CA ALA A 256 0.81 3.63 -11.67
C ALA A 256 2.23 3.83 -11.14
N LEU A 257 2.46 3.64 -9.84
CA LEU A 257 3.79 3.66 -9.24
C LEU A 257 4.66 2.54 -9.81
N ALA A 258 4.17 1.29 -9.77
CA ALA A 258 4.90 0.13 -10.28
C ALA A 258 5.22 0.25 -11.79
N GLY A 259 4.34 0.91 -12.54
CA GLY A 259 4.48 1.18 -13.96
C GLY A 259 5.25 2.46 -14.30
N HIS A 260 5.74 3.20 -13.30
CA HIS A 260 6.47 4.44 -13.50
C HIS A 260 7.79 4.21 -14.25
N ARG A 261 8.17 5.17 -15.10
CA ARG A 261 9.34 5.07 -15.98
C ARG A 261 10.47 5.94 -15.46
N HIS A 262 11.32 5.38 -14.62
CA HIS A 262 12.47 6.07 -14.04
C HIS A 262 13.55 6.49 -15.06
N ASP A 263 13.53 5.91 -16.26
CA ASP A 263 14.43 6.26 -17.37
C ASP A 263 13.96 7.49 -18.16
N SER A 264 12.72 7.92 -17.97
CA SER A 264 12.16 9.08 -18.64
C SER A 264 12.62 10.35 -17.93
N PRO A 265 13.23 11.33 -18.64
CA PRO A 265 13.65 12.57 -18.02
C PRO A 265 12.42 13.38 -17.57
N ASP A 266 12.59 14.12 -16.48
CA ASP A 266 11.59 15.07 -16.03
C ASP A 266 11.29 16.13 -17.10
N ARG A 267 10.04 16.58 -17.14
CA ARG A 267 9.71 17.80 -17.88
C ARG A 267 10.39 19.01 -17.23
N PRO A 268 10.86 19.97 -18.04
CA PRO A 268 11.65 21.09 -17.54
C PRO A 268 10.84 21.98 -16.59
N ALA A 269 11.56 22.67 -15.69
CA ALA A 269 10.98 23.71 -14.85
C ALA A 269 10.22 24.76 -15.69
N GLY A 270 9.14 25.30 -15.12
CA GLY A 270 8.23 26.22 -15.79
C GLY A 270 7.20 25.54 -16.70
N ALA A 271 7.19 24.21 -16.80
CA ALA A 271 6.16 23.47 -17.53
C ALA A 271 4.76 23.75 -16.98
N VAL A 272 3.76 23.69 -17.88
CA VAL A 272 2.35 23.81 -17.52
C VAL A 272 1.70 22.44 -17.60
N HIS A 273 1.17 21.97 -16.48
CA HIS A 273 0.45 20.71 -16.34
C HIS A 273 -1.03 21.00 -16.16
N ARG A 274 -1.90 20.19 -16.78
CA ARG A 274 -3.35 20.39 -16.74
C ARG A 274 -4.01 19.23 -16.01
N LEU A 275 -4.62 19.55 -14.87
CA LEU A 275 -5.37 18.62 -14.06
C LEU A 275 -6.86 18.78 -14.36
N ASP A 276 -7.49 17.67 -14.75
CA ASP A 276 -8.95 17.58 -14.93
C ASP A 276 -9.62 17.17 -13.62
N GLY A 277 -10.22 18.14 -12.94
CA GLY A 277 -10.83 17.94 -11.62
C GLY A 277 -12.19 17.27 -11.62
N ARG A 278 -12.78 16.94 -12.78
CA ARG A 278 -14.19 16.45 -12.87
C ARG A 278 -14.47 15.21 -12.03
N TYR A 279 -13.46 14.38 -11.80
CA TYR A 279 -13.59 13.11 -11.09
C TYR A 279 -12.84 13.11 -9.74
N VAL A 280 -12.28 14.25 -9.32
CA VAL A 280 -11.64 14.41 -8.01
C VAL A 280 -12.72 14.51 -6.93
N THR A 281 -13.26 13.34 -6.60
CA THR A 281 -14.40 13.14 -5.69
C THR A 281 -13.97 12.54 -4.35
N ASP A 282 -12.73 12.09 -4.27
CA ASP A 282 -12.03 11.68 -3.05
C ASP A 282 -10.53 12.00 -3.22
N VAL A 283 -9.75 11.80 -2.16
CA VAL A 283 -8.31 12.12 -2.14
C VAL A 283 -7.51 11.24 -3.10
N ASN A 284 -7.88 9.96 -3.27
CA ASN A 284 -7.21 9.08 -4.25
C ASN A 284 -7.46 9.55 -5.68
N GLY A 285 -8.66 10.04 -5.99
CA GLY A 285 -8.99 10.66 -7.27
C GLY A 285 -8.16 11.91 -7.56
N PHE A 286 -7.82 12.70 -6.53
CA PHE A 286 -6.87 13.82 -6.68
C PHE A 286 -5.49 13.31 -7.11
N TYR A 287 -4.93 12.32 -6.42
CA TYR A 287 -3.63 11.76 -6.76
C TYR A 287 -3.61 11.09 -8.15
N CYS A 288 -4.68 10.39 -8.53
CA CYS A 288 -4.81 9.84 -9.88
C CYS A 288 -4.79 10.94 -10.94
N ALA A 289 -5.57 12.01 -10.74
CA ALA A 289 -5.62 13.14 -11.67
C ALA A 289 -4.28 13.89 -11.76
N LEU A 290 -3.58 14.06 -10.62
CA LEU A 290 -2.26 14.68 -10.57
C LEU A 290 -1.21 13.86 -11.33
N GLY A 291 -1.19 12.54 -11.09
CA GLY A 291 -0.34 11.60 -11.79
C GLY A 291 -0.55 11.62 -13.31
N GLU A 292 -1.82 11.65 -13.77
CA GLU A 292 -2.11 11.75 -15.20
C GLU A 292 -1.77 13.12 -15.80
N ALA A 293 -1.97 14.21 -15.06
CA ALA A 293 -1.59 15.56 -15.50
C ALA A 293 -0.08 15.68 -15.72
N ILE A 294 0.72 15.02 -14.87
CA ILE A 294 2.17 15.10 -14.90
C ILE A 294 2.77 14.07 -15.85
N ASN A 295 2.33 12.82 -15.79
CA ASN A 295 2.97 11.71 -16.50
C ASN A 295 2.14 11.10 -17.64
N GLY A 296 0.95 11.65 -17.92
CA GLY A 296 0.03 11.13 -18.94
C GLY A 296 -0.76 9.91 -18.44
N PRO A 297 -1.49 9.22 -19.33
CA PRO A 297 -2.33 8.07 -18.99
C PRO A 297 -1.62 7.01 -18.14
N GLY A 298 -2.25 6.59 -17.03
CA GLY A 298 -1.62 5.65 -16.10
C GLY A 298 -0.37 6.21 -15.42
N GLY A 299 -0.27 7.53 -15.29
CA GLY A 299 0.86 8.24 -14.70
C GLY A 299 0.77 8.32 -13.19
N TYR A 300 1.92 8.27 -12.52
CA TYR A 300 2.04 8.39 -11.06
C TYR A 300 2.73 9.70 -10.70
N PHE A 301 2.25 10.37 -9.65
CA PHE A 301 2.95 11.51 -9.03
C PHE A 301 2.50 11.61 -7.57
N GLY A 302 2.77 10.56 -6.79
CA GLY A 302 2.36 10.43 -5.39
C GLY A 302 0.98 9.80 -5.21
N TRP A 303 0.73 9.30 -4.00
CA TRP A 303 -0.54 8.70 -3.54
C TRP A 303 -0.95 9.15 -2.12
N ASN A 304 -0.13 10.01 -1.54
CA ASN A 304 -0.23 10.64 -0.23
C ASN A 304 0.71 11.86 -0.28
N LEU A 305 0.73 12.67 0.77
CA LEU A 305 1.47 13.92 0.76
C LEU A 305 3.00 13.73 0.76
N ASP A 306 3.52 12.77 1.52
CA ASP A 306 4.96 12.48 1.54
C ASP A 306 5.46 12.00 0.17
N ALA A 307 4.68 11.15 -0.49
CA ALA A 307 5.00 10.67 -1.83
C ALA A 307 4.93 11.79 -2.88
N VAL A 308 4.00 12.75 -2.72
CA VAL A 308 3.99 13.96 -3.56
C VAL A 308 5.22 14.82 -3.30
N ASP A 309 5.58 15.03 -2.03
CA ASP A 309 6.76 15.78 -1.63
C ASP A 309 8.05 15.16 -2.20
N ASP A 310 8.18 13.83 -2.16
CA ASP A 310 9.24 13.09 -2.82
C ASP A 310 9.23 13.25 -4.35
N CYS A 311 8.06 13.22 -4.97
CA CYS A 311 7.93 13.46 -6.41
C CYS A 311 8.38 14.88 -6.81
N LEU A 312 8.10 15.88 -5.97
CA LEU A 312 8.50 17.28 -6.17
C LEU A 312 10.02 17.51 -6.08
N ARG A 313 10.78 16.55 -5.52
CA ARG A 313 12.26 16.54 -5.52
C ARG A 313 12.87 16.10 -6.85
N GLY A 314 12.04 15.71 -7.82
CA GLY A 314 12.46 15.33 -9.18
C GLY A 314 12.74 13.84 -9.38
N ARG A 315 12.98 13.44 -10.64
CA ARG A 315 13.06 12.05 -11.16
C ARG A 315 11.72 11.32 -11.24
N TRP A 316 10.63 12.06 -11.12
CA TRP A 316 9.26 11.53 -11.11
C TRP A 316 8.36 12.16 -12.19
N GLY A 317 8.94 12.85 -13.18
CA GLY A 317 8.26 13.36 -14.37
C GLY A 317 8.18 14.87 -14.50
N ALA A 318 8.49 15.63 -13.45
CA ALA A 318 8.49 17.09 -13.47
C ALA A 318 9.58 17.67 -12.57
N THR A 319 10.31 18.66 -13.11
CA THR A 319 11.26 19.47 -12.35
C THR A 319 10.55 20.71 -11.81
N THR A 320 10.68 20.96 -10.51
CA THR A 320 10.16 22.18 -9.86
C THR A 320 11.06 23.39 -10.13
N PRO A 321 10.53 24.63 -10.17
CA PRO A 321 9.11 24.96 -10.02
C PRO A 321 8.31 24.73 -11.31
N PHE A 322 7.01 24.46 -11.22
CA PHE A 322 6.10 24.35 -12.38
C PHE A 322 4.69 24.88 -12.10
N ARG A 323 3.86 25.00 -13.15
CA ARG A 323 2.47 25.50 -13.05
C ARG A 323 1.45 24.38 -13.22
N LEU A 324 0.48 24.29 -12.32
CA LEU A 324 -0.62 23.33 -12.37
C LEU A 324 -1.95 24.07 -12.63
N GLU A 325 -2.49 23.94 -13.85
CA GLU A 325 -3.83 24.44 -14.20
C GLU A 325 -4.87 23.37 -13.80
N TRP A 326 -5.66 23.64 -12.75
CA TRP A 326 -6.63 22.70 -12.20
C TRP A 326 -8.07 23.10 -12.56
N SER A 327 -8.64 22.47 -13.59
CA SER A 327 -10.04 22.72 -14.02
C SER A 327 -11.07 22.01 -13.13
N HIS A 328 -12.31 22.52 -13.04
CA HIS A 328 -13.36 21.94 -12.19
C HIS A 328 -12.96 21.84 -10.72
N PHE A 329 -12.16 22.80 -10.24
CA PHE A 329 -11.70 22.88 -8.86
C PHE A 329 -12.84 22.82 -7.81
N PRO A 330 -14.04 23.39 -8.06
CA PRO A 330 -15.16 23.30 -7.10
C PRO A 330 -15.62 21.87 -6.80
N VAL A 331 -15.38 20.88 -7.69
CA VAL A 331 -15.75 19.47 -7.47
C VAL A 331 -15.01 18.91 -6.26
N ALA A 332 -13.68 19.15 -6.20
CA ALA A 332 -12.86 18.71 -5.09
C ALA A 332 -13.28 19.38 -3.78
N ARG A 333 -13.50 20.70 -3.79
CA ARG A 333 -13.96 21.43 -2.58
C ARG A 333 -15.29 20.92 -2.05
N THR A 334 -16.20 20.55 -2.94
CA THR A 334 -17.51 20.01 -2.57
C THR A 334 -17.41 18.59 -2.01
N SER A 335 -16.52 17.77 -2.58
CA SER A 335 -16.46 16.34 -2.27
C SER A 335 -15.53 16.01 -1.11
N LEU A 336 -14.34 16.64 -1.05
CA LEU A 336 -13.35 16.44 0.01
C LEU A 336 -13.54 17.43 1.18
N GLY A 337 -14.18 18.57 0.92
CA GLY A 337 -14.26 19.70 1.86
C GLY A 337 -13.23 20.78 1.55
N GLY A 338 -13.54 22.02 1.95
CA GLY A 338 -12.69 23.18 1.68
C GLY A 338 -11.32 23.08 2.34
N ASP A 339 -11.29 22.77 3.64
CA ASP A 339 -10.07 22.71 4.45
C ASP A 339 -9.08 21.65 3.94
N GLU A 340 -9.59 20.47 3.54
CA GLU A 340 -8.78 19.39 2.96
C GLU A 340 -8.13 19.85 1.65
N VAL A 341 -8.90 20.48 0.75
CA VAL A 341 -8.38 20.99 -0.51
C VAL A 341 -7.37 22.12 -0.28
N ASP A 342 -7.63 23.01 0.69
CA ASP A 342 -6.72 24.09 1.04
C ASP A 342 -5.40 23.54 1.60
N TYR A 343 -5.44 22.43 2.35
CA TYR A 343 -4.26 21.71 2.82
C TYR A 343 -3.46 21.07 1.68
N LEU A 344 -4.12 20.36 0.76
CA LEU A 344 -3.49 19.78 -0.43
C LEU A 344 -2.80 20.84 -1.29
N VAL A 345 -3.47 21.98 -1.53
CA VAL A 345 -2.92 23.10 -2.29
C VAL A 345 -1.75 23.73 -1.54
N GLY A 346 -1.87 23.92 -0.22
CA GLY A 346 -0.82 24.47 0.63
C GLY A 346 0.50 23.74 0.47
N LEU A 347 0.50 22.41 0.57
CA LEU A 347 1.69 21.58 0.40
C LEU A 347 2.30 21.70 -1.01
N LEU A 348 1.48 21.64 -2.06
CA LEU A 348 1.97 21.80 -3.44
C LEU A 348 2.67 23.15 -3.64
N THR A 349 2.13 24.21 -3.04
CA THR A 349 2.63 25.58 -3.18
C THR A 349 3.79 25.92 -2.26
N GLU A 350 4.15 25.02 -1.33
CA GLU A 350 5.22 25.24 -0.37
C GLU A 350 6.56 25.50 -1.09
N GLU A 351 7.34 26.46 -0.58
CA GLU A 351 8.61 26.90 -1.17
C GLU A 351 8.52 27.33 -2.65
N ASP A 352 7.34 27.79 -3.10
CA ASP A 352 7.06 28.18 -4.48
C ASP A 352 7.31 27.04 -5.50
N ARG A 353 7.23 25.78 -5.06
CA ARG A 353 7.50 24.58 -5.89
C ARG A 353 6.45 24.36 -6.97
N VAL A 354 5.18 24.65 -6.70
CA VAL A 354 4.09 24.57 -7.68
C VAL A 354 3.20 25.81 -7.60
N THR A 355 2.97 26.46 -8.73
CA THR A 355 1.90 27.47 -8.85
C THR A 355 0.59 26.80 -9.26
N VAL A 356 -0.36 26.66 -8.32
CA VAL A 356 -1.70 26.12 -8.60
C VAL A 356 -2.62 27.22 -9.11
N VAL A 357 -3.23 27.02 -10.27
CA VAL A 357 -4.22 27.93 -10.87
C VAL A 357 -5.58 27.23 -10.92
N PRO A 358 -6.49 27.51 -9.97
CA PRO A 358 -7.81 26.91 -9.95
C PRO A 358 -8.69 27.47 -11.08
N GLY A 359 -9.33 26.58 -11.82
CA GLY A 359 -10.34 26.85 -12.84
C GLY A 359 -11.74 26.53 -12.34
N GLY A 360 -12.72 27.18 -12.96
CA GLY A 360 -14.15 27.00 -12.67
C GLY A 360 -14.67 25.59 -12.91
#